data_AF-A0A8B8L516-F1
#
_entry.id   AF-A0A8B8L516-F1
#
_cell.length_a   1.000
_cell.length_b   1.000
_cell.length_c   1.000
_cell.angle_alpha   90.00
_cell.angle_beta   90.00
_cell.angle_gamma   90.00
#
_symmetry.space_group_name_H-M   'P 1'
#
loop_
_entity.id
_entity.type
_entity.pdbx_description
1 polymer ?
#
loop_
_entity_poly.entity_id
_entity_poly.type
_entity_poly.pdbx_seq_one_letter_code
_entity_poly.pdbx_strand_id
1 'polypeptide(L)'
;MTISAASTFATINGSGGRKPISLWPGMYHSPVTTALWEARIKIIERLLGTPRDAPPQSELLTKTPSQSRTTIFYNFSSDFVLREQYRDPWNEVRIGKLFEDLDAIAGTISFKHCSDEASTTRPLRVVTASVDKIVLKKPISVNIDLKIVGSVIWVGRSSIEIQMEVTQPNEDDNDLDSVALTANFIFVARDSKTGKAAPVNRFSPETAHEKFLYEQAEARNNLKRKKRGGGKKEFENGEVKRLETLLAEGRTFCDMPALADPDSILLRNTSLENSLICQPQQRNIHGRIFGGFLMHRAFDLAFSTAYAFAGLVPCFLEVDHVDFLRPVDVGDFLRLKSCVLYTELHDPDQPIINVEVVAHVTRPELCSSEVSNTFYFTFTVRPEAKAMKKGHGLLNVVPATEEEAQRILERIDADNLHEFFGTSNYVVM
;
A
#
# COMPACT_ATOMS: atom_id res chain seq x y z
N MET A 1 12.72 1.80 18.71
CA MET A 1 11.46 1.75 19.47
C MET A 1 10.83 0.39 19.24
N THR A 2 10.43 -0.29 20.31
CA THR A 2 9.80 -1.62 20.23
C THR A 2 8.39 -1.52 20.78
N ILE A 3 7.41 -2.04 20.04
CA ILE A 3 5.99 -1.98 20.37
C ILE A 3 5.43 -3.40 20.28
N SER A 4 4.64 -3.81 21.26
CA SER A 4 3.81 -5.02 21.14
C SER A 4 2.43 -4.58 20.69
N ALA A 5 1.94 -5.14 19.60
CA ALA A 5 0.52 -5.13 19.29
C ALA A 5 -0.16 -5.98 20.37
N ALA A 6 -0.95 -5.36 21.24
CA ALA A 6 -1.69 -6.07 22.28
C ALA A 6 -3.14 -5.59 22.24
N SER A 7 -4.07 -6.51 22.38
CA SER A 7 -5.47 -6.17 22.60
C SER A 7 -5.62 -5.45 23.96
N THR A 8 -6.10 -4.20 23.95
CA THR A 8 -6.37 -3.46 25.17
C THR A 8 -7.75 -3.83 25.73
N PHE A 9 -7.81 -4.86 26.56
CA PHE A 9 -8.89 -5.01 27.54
C PHE A 9 -8.42 -4.45 28.90
N ALA A 10 -8.27 -3.13 28.98
CA ALA A 10 -8.02 -2.47 30.26
C ALA A 10 -9.34 -2.22 30.98
N THR A 11 -9.57 -2.91 32.09
CA THR A 11 -10.62 -2.60 33.07
C THR A 11 -10.37 -1.20 33.62
N ILE A 12 -11.30 -0.28 33.39
CA ILE A 12 -11.19 1.12 33.79
C ILE A 12 -11.41 1.22 35.30
N ASN A 13 -10.33 1.37 36.08
CA ASN A 13 -10.40 1.96 37.41
C ASN A 13 -9.85 3.38 37.33
N GLY A 14 -10.76 4.36 37.44
CA GLY A 14 -10.46 5.78 37.29
C GLY A 14 -9.77 6.37 38.52
N SER A 15 -8.74 7.18 38.28
CA SER A 15 -8.41 8.34 39.11
C SER A 15 -7.46 9.27 38.35
N GLY A 16 -7.97 10.42 37.91
CA GLY A 16 -7.21 11.49 37.27
C GLY A 16 -7.98 12.12 36.12
N GLY A 17 -8.22 13.43 36.17
CA GLY A 17 -9.04 14.22 35.24
C GLY A 17 -8.56 14.29 33.78
N ARG A 18 -7.92 13.24 33.26
CA ARG A 18 -7.75 13.00 31.82
C ARG A 18 -9.06 12.43 31.29
N LYS A 19 -9.60 13.02 30.22
CA LYS A 19 -10.72 12.40 29.49
C LYS A 19 -10.32 10.96 29.14
N PRO A 20 -11.14 9.94 29.45
CA PRO A 20 -10.84 8.57 29.06
C PRO A 20 -10.65 8.47 27.54
N ILE A 21 -9.71 7.62 27.10
CA ILE A 21 -9.38 7.41 25.68
C ILE A 21 -10.62 6.97 24.87
N SER A 22 -11.61 6.35 25.54
CA SER A 22 -12.91 5.99 24.96
C SER A 22 -13.80 7.17 24.54
N LEU A 23 -13.48 8.41 24.90
CA LEU A 23 -14.21 9.61 24.49
C LEU A 23 -13.58 10.36 23.30
N TRP A 24 -12.55 9.79 22.65
CA TRP A 24 -11.98 10.32 21.42
C TRP A 24 -12.74 9.74 20.21
N PRO A 25 -13.07 10.53 19.16
CA PRO A 25 -13.95 10.08 18.09
C PRO A 25 -13.49 8.80 17.38
N GLY A 26 -14.30 7.73 17.51
CA GLY A 26 -14.40 6.51 16.72
C GLY A 26 -13.24 5.50 16.75
N MET A 27 -13.40 4.55 17.67
CA MET A 27 -12.61 3.32 17.81
C MET A 27 -12.80 2.35 16.63
N TYR A 28 -12.06 2.58 15.54
CA TYR A 28 -11.75 1.55 14.52
C TYR A 28 -10.29 1.65 14.09
N HIS A 29 -9.39 1.76 15.05
CA HIS A 29 -7.96 1.60 14.81
C HIS A 29 -7.58 0.16 15.18
N SER A 30 -6.77 -0.48 14.33
CA SER A 30 -6.09 -1.72 14.71
C SER A 30 -5.37 -1.53 16.06
N PRO A 31 -5.16 -2.59 16.86
CA PRO A 31 -4.38 -2.49 18.10
C PRO A 31 -2.99 -1.91 17.85
N VAL A 32 -2.42 -2.15 16.67
CA VAL A 32 -1.16 -1.56 16.22
C VAL A 32 -1.27 -0.07 15.98
N THR A 33 -2.24 0.37 15.17
CA THR A 33 -2.43 1.81 14.93
C THR A 33 -2.74 2.53 16.24
N THR A 34 -3.49 1.91 17.16
CA THR A 34 -3.73 2.42 18.51
C THR A 34 -2.43 2.52 19.31
N ALA A 35 -1.62 1.46 19.38
CA ALA A 35 -0.33 1.47 20.08
C ALA A 35 0.65 2.49 19.47
N LEU A 36 0.64 2.65 18.14
CA LEU A 36 1.37 3.68 17.44
C LEU A 36 0.84 5.08 17.77
N TRP A 37 -0.47 5.29 17.86
CA TRP A 37 -1.07 6.54 18.29
C TRP A 37 -0.68 6.89 19.74
N GLU A 38 -0.72 5.93 20.65
CA GLU A 38 -0.29 6.10 22.05
C GLU A 38 1.20 6.43 22.15
N ALA A 39 2.04 5.71 21.41
CA ALA A 39 3.46 6.00 21.25
C ALA A 39 3.72 7.43 20.74
N ARG A 40 2.81 7.94 19.91
CA ARG A 40 2.86 9.30 19.35
C ARG A 40 2.26 10.35 20.26
N ILE A 41 1.72 10.06 21.45
CA ILE A 41 1.12 11.11 22.31
C ILE A 41 2.15 12.18 22.66
N LYS A 42 3.37 11.79 23.06
CA LYS A 42 4.45 12.76 23.34
C LYS A 42 4.83 13.59 22.11
N ILE A 43 4.75 12.98 20.93
CA ILE A 43 4.98 13.64 19.64
C ILE A 43 3.85 14.66 19.41
N ILE A 44 2.59 14.25 19.51
CA ILE A 44 1.41 15.09 19.27
C ILE A 44 1.31 16.24 20.27
N GLU A 45 1.60 16.00 21.55
CA GLU A 45 1.67 17.05 22.56
C GLU A 45 2.70 18.12 22.19
N ARG A 46 3.84 17.73 21.60
CA ARG A 46 4.82 18.67 21.07
C ARG A 46 4.31 19.43 19.83
N LEU A 47 3.70 18.71 18.86
CA LEU A 47 3.06 19.32 17.67
C LEU A 47 2.03 20.40 18.07
N LEU A 48 1.23 20.13 19.11
CA LEU A 48 0.19 21.02 19.60
C LEU A 48 0.73 22.15 20.48
N GLY A 49 1.84 21.91 21.19
CA GLY A 49 2.49 22.89 22.07
C GLY A 49 3.39 23.89 21.36
N THR A 50 3.89 23.59 20.15
CA THR A 50 4.71 24.52 19.36
C THR A 50 3.85 25.66 18.78
N PRO A 51 4.22 26.93 18.98
CA PRO A 51 3.55 28.05 18.33
C PRO A 51 3.56 27.91 16.81
N ARG A 52 2.44 28.24 16.15
CA ARG A 52 2.34 28.20 14.67
C ARG A 52 3.39 29.06 13.96
N ASP A 53 3.86 30.12 14.63
CA ASP A 53 4.88 31.05 14.13
C ASP A 53 6.31 30.70 14.56
N ALA A 54 6.53 29.53 15.15
CA ALA A 54 7.87 29.04 15.45
C ALA A 54 8.76 29.08 14.18
N PRO A 55 10.06 29.40 14.31
CA PRO A 55 10.98 29.38 13.19
C PRO A 55 11.15 27.95 12.64
N PRO A 56 11.43 27.80 11.34
CA PRO A 56 11.85 26.50 10.81
C PRO A 56 13.19 26.09 11.45
N GLN A 57 13.45 24.79 11.47
CA GLN A 57 14.74 24.26 11.92
C GLN A 57 15.87 24.88 11.08
N SER A 58 16.81 25.55 11.74
CA SER A 58 17.94 26.23 11.09
C SER A 58 19.11 25.28 10.80
N GLU A 59 19.36 24.31 11.68
CA GLU A 59 20.45 23.34 11.56
C GLU A 59 19.90 21.92 11.44
N LEU A 60 20.23 21.24 10.34
CA LEU A 60 19.80 19.86 10.09
C LEU A 60 20.70 18.90 10.86
N LEU A 61 20.09 18.06 11.70
CA LEU A 61 20.78 16.99 12.42
C LEU A 61 21.22 15.91 11.43
N THR A 62 22.30 15.20 11.76
CA THR A 62 22.66 13.95 11.07
C THR A 62 22.16 12.78 11.91
N LYS A 63 21.36 11.91 11.30
CA LYS A 63 20.74 10.78 11.96
C LYS A 63 21.13 9.45 11.34
N THR A 64 21.19 8.43 12.18
CA THR A 64 21.51 7.06 11.78
C THR A 64 20.23 6.22 11.69
N PRO A 65 20.25 5.08 10.98
CA PRO A 65 19.08 4.20 10.86
C PRO A 65 18.50 3.79 12.22
N SER A 66 19.36 3.50 13.20
CA SER A 66 18.98 3.05 14.55
C SER A 66 18.07 4.04 15.30
N GLN A 67 18.25 5.34 15.10
CA GLN A 67 17.42 6.39 15.70
C GLN A 67 15.99 6.40 15.15
N SER A 68 15.83 6.08 13.86
CA SER A 68 14.53 5.96 13.21
C SER A 68 13.88 4.58 13.42
N ARG A 69 14.69 3.54 13.70
CA ARG A 69 14.29 2.13 13.77
C ARG A 69 13.08 1.88 14.69
N THR A 70 12.08 1.23 14.13
CA THR A 70 10.84 0.87 14.82
C THR A 70 10.52 -0.59 14.56
N THR A 71 10.16 -1.31 15.61
CA THR A 71 9.83 -2.72 15.57
C THR A 71 8.48 -2.94 16.22
N ILE A 72 7.60 -3.67 15.55
CA ILE A 72 6.32 -4.11 16.08
C ILE A 72 6.24 -5.62 16.07
N PHE A 73 5.79 -6.18 17.18
CA PHE A 73 5.47 -7.60 17.32
C PHE A 73 3.96 -7.79 17.33
N TYR A 74 3.49 -8.76 16.56
CA TYR A 74 2.12 -9.20 16.50
C TYR A 74 2.10 -10.63 17.04
N ASN A 75 1.74 -10.78 18.31
CA ASN A 75 1.79 -12.06 19.00
C ASN A 75 0.56 -12.91 18.66
N PHE A 76 0.34 -13.21 17.38
CA PHE A 76 -0.86 -13.91 16.93
C PHE A 76 -1.03 -15.31 17.55
N SER A 77 0.07 -15.98 17.90
CA SER A 77 0.04 -17.30 18.54
C SER A 77 -0.56 -17.27 19.96
N SER A 78 -0.43 -16.16 20.68
CA SER A 78 -0.82 -16.03 22.10
C SER A 78 -1.93 -15.01 22.36
N ASP A 79 -2.07 -13.96 21.54
CA ASP A 79 -3.16 -12.97 21.63
C ASP A 79 -4.26 -13.31 20.64
N PHE A 80 -5.24 -14.09 21.10
CA PHE A 80 -6.38 -14.54 20.30
C PHE A 80 -7.26 -13.40 19.79
N VAL A 81 -7.38 -12.31 20.55
CA VAL A 81 -8.19 -11.16 20.15
C VAL A 81 -7.49 -10.39 19.03
N LEU A 82 -6.19 -10.17 19.17
CA LEU A 82 -5.39 -9.59 18.10
C LEU A 82 -5.49 -10.47 16.84
N ARG A 83 -5.28 -11.78 16.97
CA ARG A 83 -5.40 -12.72 15.86
C ARG A 83 -6.75 -12.60 15.16
N GLU A 84 -7.85 -12.61 15.90
CA GLU A 84 -9.21 -12.52 15.33
C GLU A 84 -9.42 -11.23 14.55
N GLN A 85 -8.86 -10.12 15.01
CA GLN A 85 -9.00 -8.84 14.30
C GLN A 85 -8.19 -8.78 12.99
N TYR A 86 -7.16 -9.61 12.83
CA TYR A 86 -6.32 -9.68 11.63
C TYR A 86 -6.62 -10.89 10.75
N ARG A 87 -7.41 -11.83 11.25
CA ARG A 87 -7.89 -12.99 10.50
C ARG A 87 -9.06 -12.61 9.60
N ASP A 88 -9.09 -13.20 8.42
CA ASP A 88 -10.20 -13.15 7.48
C ASP A 88 -11.11 -14.41 7.60
N PRO A 89 -12.25 -14.47 6.87
CA PRO A 89 -13.15 -15.62 6.93
C PRO A 89 -12.50 -16.97 6.53
N TRP A 90 -11.38 -16.95 5.79
CA TRP A 90 -10.67 -18.15 5.31
C TRP A 90 -9.42 -18.48 6.13
N ASN A 91 -9.29 -17.91 7.33
CA ASN A 91 -8.13 -18.08 8.21
C ASN A 91 -6.82 -17.54 7.65
N GLU A 92 -6.87 -16.55 6.77
CA GLU A 92 -5.70 -15.83 6.28
C GLU A 92 -5.58 -14.43 6.90
N VAL A 93 -4.43 -13.82 6.73
CA VAL A 93 -4.20 -12.45 7.20
C VAL A 93 -4.92 -11.46 6.28
N ARG A 94 -5.64 -10.53 6.89
CA ARG A 94 -6.24 -9.37 6.21
C ARG A 94 -5.13 -8.43 5.69
N ILE A 95 -4.62 -8.69 4.49
CA ILE A 95 -3.52 -7.93 3.87
C ILE A 95 -3.82 -6.43 3.78
N GLY A 96 -5.06 -6.04 3.44
CA GLY A 96 -5.47 -4.63 3.43
C GLY A 96 -5.23 -3.91 4.77
N LYS A 97 -5.46 -4.59 5.90
CA LYS A 97 -5.18 -4.07 7.24
C LYS A 97 -3.66 -3.96 7.51
N LEU A 98 -2.89 -4.89 6.96
CA LEU A 98 -1.42 -4.87 7.02
C LEU A 98 -0.84 -3.68 6.24
N PHE A 99 -1.40 -3.33 5.08
CA PHE A 99 -1.03 -2.09 4.35
C PHE A 99 -1.31 -0.82 5.16
N GLU A 100 -2.44 -0.78 5.86
CA GLU A 100 -2.76 0.32 6.76
C GLU A 100 -1.73 0.44 7.89
N ASP A 101 -1.36 -0.67 8.52
CA ASP A 101 -0.33 -0.69 9.54
C ASP A 101 1.04 -0.27 8.98
N LEU A 102 1.45 -0.77 7.81
CA LEU A 102 2.74 -0.44 7.19
C LEU A 102 2.89 1.07 6.94
N ASP A 103 1.88 1.72 6.36
CA ASP A 103 1.90 3.18 6.18
C ASP A 103 2.01 3.90 7.53
N ALA A 104 1.48 3.32 8.62
CA ALA A 104 1.42 3.98 9.92
C ALA A 104 2.78 3.87 10.58
N ILE A 105 3.41 2.71 10.46
CA ILE A 105 4.76 2.47 10.89
C ILE A 105 5.71 3.42 10.16
N ALA A 106 5.60 3.52 8.83
CA ALA A 106 6.39 4.44 8.02
C ALA A 106 6.16 5.91 8.39
N GLY A 107 4.91 6.32 8.65
CA GLY A 107 4.60 7.65 9.18
C GLY A 107 5.28 7.95 10.52
N THR A 108 5.41 6.95 11.39
CA THR A 108 6.10 7.09 12.68
C THR A 108 7.62 7.19 12.49
N ILE A 109 8.19 6.33 11.66
CA ILE A 109 9.62 6.31 11.35
C ILE A 109 10.05 7.64 10.71
N SER A 110 9.27 8.13 9.74
CA SER A 110 9.53 9.42 9.08
C SER A 110 9.47 10.58 10.08
N PHE A 111 8.47 10.61 10.96
CA PHE A 111 8.38 11.62 12.00
C PHE A 111 9.60 11.59 12.94
N LYS A 112 9.99 10.40 13.43
CA LYS A 112 11.17 10.23 14.30
C LYS A 112 12.44 10.73 13.62
N HIS A 113 12.59 10.47 12.32
CA HIS A 113 13.73 10.98 11.56
C HIS A 113 13.69 12.51 11.44
N CYS A 114 12.53 13.08 11.08
CA CYS A 114 12.37 14.52 10.89
C CYS A 114 12.47 15.35 12.18
N SER A 115 12.09 14.80 13.33
CA SER A 115 12.10 15.58 14.59
C SER A 115 13.52 15.94 15.02
N ASP A 116 13.73 17.16 15.49
CA ASP A 116 14.97 17.65 16.11
C ASP A 116 14.93 17.58 17.65
N GLU A 117 13.90 16.96 18.22
CA GLU A 117 13.61 16.87 19.65
C GLU A 117 13.39 18.20 20.39
N ALA A 118 13.64 19.33 19.75
CA ALA A 118 13.39 20.66 20.27
C ALA A 118 11.90 21.02 20.19
N SER A 119 11.36 21.67 21.22
CA SER A 119 9.98 22.18 21.24
C SER A 119 9.88 23.63 20.74
N THR A 120 10.97 24.19 20.20
CA THR A 120 11.09 25.59 19.79
C THR A 120 11.02 25.78 18.29
N THR A 121 11.16 24.70 17.51
CA THR A 121 11.12 24.72 16.06
C THR A 121 9.76 24.27 15.54
N ARG A 122 9.41 24.76 14.36
CA ARG A 122 8.15 24.41 13.71
C ARG A 122 8.15 22.94 13.26
N PRO A 123 7.09 22.18 13.54
CA PRO A 123 6.99 20.80 13.07
C PRO A 123 6.86 20.74 11.54
N LEU A 124 7.52 19.73 10.95
CA LEU A 124 7.30 19.35 9.57
C LEU A 124 5.99 18.58 9.44
N ARG A 125 5.26 18.87 8.37
CA ARG A 125 4.14 18.05 7.92
C ARG A 125 4.70 16.95 7.01
N VAL A 126 4.63 15.71 7.46
CA VAL A 126 5.17 14.58 6.70
C VAL A 126 4.01 13.77 6.13
N VAL A 127 4.02 13.51 4.82
CA VAL A 127 2.96 12.78 4.13
C VAL A 127 3.55 11.68 3.25
N THR A 128 2.82 10.58 3.11
CA THR A 128 3.14 9.51 2.17
C THR A 128 3.06 10.08 0.76
N ALA A 129 4.15 9.95 -0.01
CA ALA A 129 4.22 10.39 -1.40
C ALA A 129 4.06 9.23 -2.36
N SER A 130 4.71 8.10 -2.07
CA SER A 130 4.57 6.89 -2.88
C SER A 130 4.94 5.65 -2.07
N VAL A 131 4.51 4.50 -2.56
CA VAL A 131 4.86 3.17 -2.04
C VAL A 131 5.41 2.37 -3.21
N ASP A 132 6.59 1.79 -3.07
CA ASP A 132 7.15 0.89 -4.10
C ASP A 132 6.35 -0.41 -4.18
N LYS A 133 6.51 -1.14 -5.28
CA LYS A 133 5.90 -2.45 -5.47
C LYS A 133 6.14 -3.34 -4.24
N ILE A 134 5.08 -3.89 -3.70
CA ILE A 134 5.10 -4.81 -2.57
C ILE A 134 4.73 -6.18 -3.09
N VAL A 135 5.65 -7.13 -2.96
CA VAL A 135 5.48 -8.53 -3.36
C VAL A 135 5.46 -9.41 -2.12
N LEU A 136 4.49 -10.32 -2.07
CA LEU A 136 4.41 -11.36 -1.05
C LEU A 136 5.34 -12.51 -1.44
N LYS A 137 6.44 -12.67 -0.70
CA LYS A 137 7.44 -13.72 -0.97
C LYS A 137 7.00 -15.10 -0.50
N LYS A 138 6.21 -15.13 0.58
CA LYS A 138 5.58 -16.32 1.12
C LYS A 138 4.26 -15.97 1.82
N PRO A 139 3.31 -16.91 1.93
CA PRO A 139 2.08 -16.69 2.68
C PRO A 139 2.33 -16.27 4.12
N ILE A 140 1.49 -15.37 4.65
CA ILE A 140 1.54 -14.95 6.05
C ILE A 140 0.43 -15.67 6.80
N SER A 141 0.80 -16.41 7.85
CA SER A 141 -0.13 -17.17 8.66
C SER A 141 -0.58 -16.38 9.89
N VAL A 142 -1.89 -16.36 10.15
CA VAL A 142 -2.47 -15.81 11.39
C VAL A 142 -2.16 -16.67 12.62
N ASN A 143 -1.56 -17.84 12.47
CA ASN A 143 -1.22 -18.71 13.60
C ASN A 143 0.21 -18.52 14.11
N ILE A 144 1.03 -17.79 13.36
CA ILE A 144 2.46 -17.58 13.64
C ILE A 144 2.66 -16.11 14.02
N ASP A 145 3.51 -15.84 15.00
CA ASP A 145 3.82 -14.46 15.37
C ASP A 145 4.47 -13.71 14.20
N LEU A 146 4.03 -12.48 13.99
CA LEU A 146 4.51 -11.61 12.91
C LEU A 146 5.35 -10.48 13.51
N LYS A 147 6.47 -10.16 12.86
CA LYS A 147 7.34 -9.06 13.27
C LYS A 147 7.58 -8.13 12.10
N ILE A 148 7.31 -6.84 12.31
CA ILE A 148 7.63 -5.79 11.34
C ILE A 148 8.77 -4.95 11.89
N VAL A 149 9.83 -4.78 11.11
CA VAL A 149 10.95 -3.89 11.42
C VAL A 149 11.11 -2.90 10.29
N GLY A 150 11.21 -1.61 10.62
CA GLY A 150 11.52 -0.60 9.62
C GLY A 150 12.46 0.49 10.11
N SER A 151 13.15 1.09 9.17
CA SER A 151 14.03 2.24 9.38
C SER A 151 14.18 3.06 8.10
N VAL A 152 14.61 4.32 8.26
CA VAL A 152 15.05 5.13 7.12
C VAL A 152 16.28 4.47 6.50
N ILE A 153 16.27 4.33 5.17
CA ILE A 153 17.40 3.79 4.40
C ILE A 153 18.03 4.84 3.47
N TRP A 154 17.30 5.92 3.15
CA TRP A 154 17.78 6.98 2.30
C TRP A 154 17.04 8.29 2.54
N VAL A 155 17.73 9.40 2.30
CA VAL A 155 17.20 10.75 2.46
C VAL A 155 17.64 11.63 1.29
N GLY A 156 16.67 12.31 0.69
CA GLY A 156 16.88 13.37 -0.30
C GLY A 156 16.81 14.76 0.35
N ARG A 157 16.44 15.79 -0.42
CA ARG A 157 16.27 17.14 0.12
C ARG A 157 15.09 17.22 1.10
N SER A 158 13.92 16.81 0.64
CA SER A 158 12.66 16.86 1.40
C SER A 158 11.94 15.51 1.41
N SER A 159 12.62 14.45 0.98
CA SER A 159 12.07 13.11 0.81
C SER A 159 12.86 12.13 1.68
N ILE A 160 12.17 11.14 2.23
CA ILE A 160 12.74 10.08 3.06
C ILE A 160 12.22 8.76 2.52
N GLU A 161 13.11 7.81 2.28
CA GLU A 161 12.76 6.44 1.92
C GLU A 161 12.95 5.54 3.14
N ILE A 162 11.89 4.79 3.44
CA ILE A 162 11.79 3.90 4.60
C ILE A 162 11.57 2.50 4.06
N GLN A 163 12.42 1.57 4.46
CA GLN A 163 12.21 0.16 4.20
C GLN A 163 11.64 -0.51 5.45
N MET A 164 10.67 -1.38 5.23
CA MET A 164 10.10 -2.26 6.23
C MET A 164 10.18 -3.70 5.76
N GLU A 165 10.56 -4.57 6.67
CA GLU A 165 10.59 -6.01 6.49
C GLU A 165 9.55 -6.63 7.42
N VAL A 166 8.69 -7.46 6.85
CA VAL A 166 7.71 -8.26 7.57
C VAL A 166 8.22 -9.69 7.60
N THR A 167 8.41 -10.20 8.81
CA THR A 167 9.06 -11.50 9.06
C THR A 167 8.14 -12.41 9.86
N GLN A 168 8.11 -13.69 9.48
CA GLN A 168 7.56 -14.79 10.26
C GLN A 168 8.56 -15.95 10.24
N PRO A 169 8.76 -16.66 11.35
CA PRO A 169 9.56 -17.87 11.36
C PRO A 169 8.97 -18.91 10.39
N ASN A 170 9.84 -19.65 9.71
CA ASN A 170 9.45 -20.87 9.00
C ASN A 170 9.44 -22.06 9.97
N GLU A 171 8.81 -23.15 9.54
CA GLU A 171 8.94 -24.43 10.24
C GLU A 171 10.37 -25.00 10.12
N ASP A 172 11.08 -24.66 9.04
CA ASP A 172 12.48 -25.00 8.80
C ASP A 172 13.40 -23.80 9.08
N ASP A 173 14.34 -23.97 10.01
CA ASP A 173 15.14 -22.99 10.78
C ASP A 173 16.15 -22.15 9.96
N ASN A 174 15.83 -21.70 8.74
CA ASN A 174 16.65 -20.81 7.92
C ASN A 174 16.20 -19.34 8.03
N ASP A 175 17.06 -18.50 8.61
CA ASP A 175 16.79 -17.08 8.94
C ASP A 175 16.50 -16.21 7.70
N LEU A 176 17.03 -16.58 6.52
CA LEU A 176 16.87 -15.84 5.25
C LEU A 176 15.45 -15.96 4.65
N ASP A 177 14.77 -17.09 4.83
CA ASP A 177 13.42 -17.32 4.31
C ASP A 177 12.32 -16.83 5.27
N SER A 178 12.71 -16.14 6.35
CA SER A 178 11.77 -15.58 7.31
C SER A 178 10.99 -14.36 6.78
N VAL A 179 11.53 -13.65 5.79
CA VAL A 179 10.93 -12.42 5.23
C VAL A 179 9.74 -12.75 4.33
N ALA A 180 8.54 -12.44 4.80
CA ALA A 180 7.30 -12.62 4.05
C ALA A 180 7.03 -11.50 3.04
N LEU A 181 7.34 -10.25 3.40
CA LEU A 181 7.26 -9.12 2.47
C LEU A 181 8.29 -8.04 2.82
N THR A 182 8.69 -7.28 1.80
CA THR A 182 9.50 -6.06 1.96
C THR A 182 8.74 -4.91 1.33
N ALA A 183 8.63 -3.79 2.02
CA ALA A 183 7.92 -2.61 1.53
C ALA A 183 8.77 -1.35 1.69
N ASN A 184 8.91 -0.58 0.60
CA ASN A 184 9.58 0.71 0.64
C ASN A 184 8.56 1.84 0.50
N PHE A 185 8.55 2.75 1.47
CA PHE A 185 7.67 3.92 1.50
C PHE A 185 8.50 5.18 1.31
N ILE A 186 8.04 6.08 0.45
CA ILE A 186 8.62 7.40 0.28
C ILE A 186 7.69 8.42 0.93
N PHE A 187 8.22 9.12 1.93
CA PHE A 187 7.55 10.23 2.59
C PHE A 187 8.17 11.55 2.14
N VAL A 188 7.35 12.60 2.04
CA VAL A 188 7.81 13.97 1.77
C VAL A 188 7.48 14.89 2.92
N ALA A 189 8.45 15.69 3.32
CA ALA A 189 8.30 16.71 4.34
C ALA A 189 7.93 18.06 3.70
N ARG A 190 6.92 18.70 4.28
CA ARG A 190 6.45 20.03 3.91
C ARG A 190 6.45 20.92 5.15
N ASP A 191 6.74 22.19 4.94
CA ASP A 191 6.62 23.19 5.98
C ASP A 191 5.14 23.36 6.35
N SER A 192 4.84 23.28 7.64
CA SER A 192 3.45 23.27 8.12
C SER A 192 2.70 24.59 7.94
N LYS A 193 3.41 25.71 7.75
CA LYS A 193 2.81 27.05 7.52
C LYS A 193 2.65 27.34 6.03
N THR A 194 3.69 27.08 5.23
CA THR A 194 3.73 27.47 3.81
C THR A 194 3.30 26.36 2.86
N GLY A 195 3.26 25.10 3.32
CA GLY A 195 2.96 23.93 2.49
C GLY A 195 4.04 23.57 1.46
N LYS A 196 5.15 24.32 1.41
CA LYS A 196 6.26 24.08 0.49
C LYS A 196 7.17 22.95 0.99
N ALA A 197 7.92 22.34 0.09
CA ALA A 197 8.91 21.33 0.44
C ALA A 197 9.91 21.87 1.47
N ALA A 198 10.14 21.12 2.55
CA ALA A 198 11.02 21.50 3.65
C ALA A 198 12.20 20.52 3.74
N PRO A 199 13.40 21.01 4.09
CA PRO A 199 14.54 20.13 4.26
C PRO A 199 14.34 19.17 5.44
N VAL A 200 14.86 17.94 5.31
CA VAL A 200 14.83 16.93 6.38
C VAL A 200 16.23 16.68 6.93
N ASN A 201 16.31 16.11 8.14
CA ASN A 201 17.58 15.74 8.77
C ASN A 201 18.42 14.83 7.86
N ARG A 202 19.74 15.03 7.86
CA ARG A 202 20.70 14.25 7.09
C ARG A 202 20.73 12.81 7.56
N PHE A 203 21.15 11.92 6.67
CA PHE A 203 21.22 10.49 6.92
C PHE A 203 22.66 9.97 6.81
N SER A 204 23.08 9.15 7.76
CA SER A 204 24.39 8.51 7.77
C SER A 204 24.24 7.02 8.10
N PRO A 205 24.39 6.10 7.12
CA PRO A 205 24.41 4.67 7.39
C PRO A 205 25.71 4.27 8.11
N GLU A 206 25.63 3.34 9.06
CA GLU A 206 26.77 2.94 9.90
C GLU A 206 27.32 1.58 9.47
N THR A 207 26.43 0.59 9.32
CA THR A 207 26.79 -0.79 8.99
C THR A 207 26.97 -1.04 7.49
N ALA A 208 27.65 -2.12 7.12
CA ALA A 208 27.82 -2.51 5.71
C ALA A 208 26.47 -2.76 5.02
N HIS A 209 25.52 -3.39 5.71
CA HIS A 209 24.18 -3.63 5.19
C HIS A 209 23.40 -2.32 4.99
N GLU A 210 23.48 -1.38 5.93
CA GLU A 210 22.84 -0.07 5.80
C GLU A 210 23.42 0.76 4.64
N LYS A 211 24.74 0.68 4.42
CA LYS A 211 25.40 1.34 3.28
C LYS A 211 24.93 0.74 1.95
N PHE A 212 24.83 -0.59 1.88
CA PHE A 212 24.31 -1.27 0.71
C PHE A 212 22.85 -0.89 0.40
N LEU A 213 21.98 -0.81 1.42
CA LEU A 213 20.60 -0.35 1.26
C LEU A 213 20.52 1.10 0.78
N TYR A 214 21.39 1.97 1.31
CA TYR A 214 21.49 3.37 0.91
C TYR A 214 21.88 3.52 -0.58
N GLU A 215 22.89 2.79 -1.03
CA GLU A 215 23.35 2.80 -2.43
C GLU A 215 22.25 2.32 -3.39
N GLN A 216 21.55 1.23 -3.03
CA GLN A 216 20.42 0.75 -3.81
C GLN A 216 19.28 1.76 -3.89
N ALA A 217 18.92 2.38 -2.77
CA ALA A 217 17.89 3.42 -2.73
C ALA A 217 18.32 4.66 -3.53
N GLU A 218 19.59 5.07 -3.45
CA GLU A 218 20.12 6.17 -4.24
C GLU A 218 20.03 5.88 -5.74
N ALA A 219 20.41 4.67 -6.17
CA ALA A 219 20.28 4.23 -7.56
C ALA A 219 18.82 4.25 -8.03
N ARG A 220 17.88 3.72 -7.24
CA ARG A 220 16.43 3.77 -7.54
C ARG A 220 15.92 5.20 -7.69
N ASN A 221 16.25 6.09 -6.76
CA ASN A 221 15.82 7.49 -6.82
C ASN A 221 16.44 8.24 -8.00
N ASN A 222 17.69 7.96 -8.35
CA ASN A 222 18.35 8.52 -9.53
C ASN A 222 17.67 8.07 -10.83
N LEU A 223 17.28 6.79 -10.94
CA LEU A 223 16.52 6.26 -12.06
C LEU A 223 15.14 6.93 -12.18
N LYS A 224 14.40 7.05 -11.05
CA LYS A 224 13.11 7.76 -11.02
C LYS A 224 13.24 9.21 -11.48
N ARG A 225 14.31 9.92 -11.07
CA ARG A 225 14.59 11.30 -11.50
C ARG A 225 14.89 11.40 -12.99
N LYS A 226 15.61 10.44 -13.57
CA LYS A 226 15.89 10.38 -15.02
C LYS A 226 14.62 10.10 -15.83
N LYS A 227 13.79 9.14 -15.39
CA LYS A 227 12.50 8.82 -16.05
C LYS A 227 11.53 10.01 -16.09
N ARG A 228 11.52 10.84 -15.04
CA ARG A 228 10.72 12.10 -15.01
C ARG A 228 11.16 13.15 -16.04
N GLY A 229 12.35 13.03 -16.63
CA GLY A 229 12.91 13.95 -17.62
C GLY A 229 13.03 13.39 -19.04
N GLY A 230 12.59 12.14 -19.29
CA GLY A 230 12.64 11.48 -20.60
C GLY A 230 11.25 11.26 -21.19
N GLY A 231 11.08 11.61 -22.47
CA GLY A 231 9.79 11.77 -23.15
C GLY A 231 9.01 10.50 -23.48
N LYS A 232 7.81 10.74 -24.04
CA LYS A 232 6.94 9.73 -24.67
C LYS A 232 7.77 8.79 -25.53
N LYS A 233 7.66 7.48 -25.27
CA LYS A 233 8.07 6.48 -26.26
C LYS A 233 7.15 6.63 -27.47
N GLU A 234 7.74 6.77 -28.65
CA GLU A 234 7.03 6.55 -29.91
C GLU A 234 6.82 5.04 -30.05
N PHE A 235 5.58 4.67 -30.36
CA PHE A 235 5.12 3.29 -30.36
C PHE A 235 5.25 2.68 -31.76
N GLU A 236 5.82 1.47 -31.82
CA GLU A 236 6.16 0.74 -33.05
C GLU A 236 4.94 -0.01 -33.64
N ASN A 237 5.02 -0.39 -34.92
CA ASN A 237 3.98 -1.15 -35.64
C ASN A 237 3.49 -2.44 -34.95
N GLY A 238 4.27 -3.01 -34.01
CA GLY A 238 3.89 -4.20 -33.25
C GLY A 238 2.77 -3.97 -32.23
N GLU A 239 2.69 -2.78 -31.63
CA GLU A 239 1.67 -2.46 -30.62
C GLU A 239 0.30 -2.24 -31.23
N VAL A 240 0.25 -1.54 -32.37
CA VAL A 240 -0.98 -1.35 -33.14
C VAL A 240 -1.61 -2.71 -33.48
N LYS A 241 -0.79 -3.70 -33.87
CA LYS A 241 -1.28 -5.05 -34.16
C LYS A 241 -1.83 -5.77 -32.92
N ARG A 242 -1.18 -5.65 -31.75
CA ARG A 242 -1.68 -6.20 -30.47
C ARG A 242 -3.02 -5.56 -30.08
N LEU A 243 -3.11 -4.24 -30.21
CA LEU A 243 -4.32 -3.46 -29.94
C LEU A 243 -5.47 -3.88 -30.86
N GLU A 244 -5.23 -3.94 -32.17
CA GLU A 244 -6.22 -4.39 -33.16
C GLU A 244 -6.71 -5.81 -32.88
N THR A 245 -5.82 -6.70 -32.46
CA THR A 245 -6.17 -8.09 -32.12
C THR A 245 -7.10 -8.15 -30.91
N LEU A 246 -6.75 -7.46 -29.82
CA LEU A 246 -7.59 -7.39 -28.61
C LEU A 246 -8.95 -6.74 -28.92
N LEU A 247 -8.97 -5.69 -29.73
CA LEU A 247 -10.22 -5.03 -30.13
C LEU A 247 -11.08 -5.90 -31.03
N ALA A 248 -10.50 -6.70 -31.92
CA ALA A 248 -11.27 -7.60 -32.78
C ALA A 248 -12.04 -8.66 -31.95
N GLU A 249 -11.40 -9.20 -30.91
CA GLU A 249 -12.05 -10.13 -29.97
C GLU A 249 -13.19 -9.43 -29.21
N GLY A 250 -12.91 -8.26 -28.63
CA GLY A 250 -13.91 -7.46 -27.93
C GLY A 250 -15.10 -6.99 -28.78
N ARG A 251 -14.86 -6.69 -30.06
CA ARG A 251 -15.92 -6.34 -31.03
C ARG A 251 -16.85 -7.51 -31.28
N THR A 252 -16.32 -8.74 -31.31
CA THR A 252 -17.16 -9.95 -31.45
C THR A 252 -18.17 -10.03 -30.30
N PHE A 253 -17.75 -9.73 -29.07
CA PHE A 253 -18.67 -9.64 -27.92
C PHE A 253 -19.71 -8.52 -28.03
N CYS A 254 -19.33 -7.37 -28.58
CA CYS A 254 -20.22 -6.21 -28.66
C CYS A 254 -21.24 -6.34 -29.80
N ASP A 255 -20.81 -6.79 -30.98
CA ASP A 255 -21.61 -6.79 -32.20
C ASP A 255 -22.29 -8.14 -32.46
N MET A 256 -21.65 -9.24 -32.06
CA MET A 256 -22.07 -10.62 -32.36
C MET A 256 -21.94 -11.54 -31.13
N PRO A 257 -22.61 -11.24 -30.01
CA PRO A 257 -22.39 -11.93 -28.73
C PRO A 257 -22.64 -13.44 -28.76
N ALA A 258 -23.45 -13.94 -29.70
CA ALA A 258 -23.69 -15.38 -29.89
C ALA A 258 -22.49 -16.13 -30.50
N LEU A 259 -21.52 -15.42 -31.10
CA LEU A 259 -20.30 -15.96 -31.71
C LEU A 259 -19.06 -15.67 -30.87
N ALA A 260 -19.21 -15.02 -29.72
CA ALA A 260 -18.11 -14.67 -28.84
C ALA A 260 -17.51 -15.93 -28.17
N ASP A 261 -16.22 -15.88 -27.86
CA ASP A 261 -15.52 -16.97 -27.16
C ASP A 261 -16.17 -17.19 -25.78
N PRO A 262 -16.68 -18.39 -25.46
CA PRO A 262 -17.28 -18.67 -24.16
C PRO A 262 -16.31 -18.55 -22.98
N ASP A 263 -14.99 -18.61 -23.23
CA ASP A 263 -13.94 -18.50 -22.22
C ASP A 263 -13.42 -17.05 -22.05
N SER A 264 -14.08 -16.06 -22.66
CA SER A 264 -13.75 -14.63 -22.53
C SER A 264 -14.90 -13.82 -21.91
N ILE A 265 -14.57 -12.65 -21.34
CA ILE A 265 -15.54 -11.70 -20.79
C ILE A 265 -15.11 -10.25 -21.02
N LEU A 266 -16.07 -9.38 -21.31
CA LEU A 266 -15.82 -7.95 -21.44
C LEU A 266 -15.33 -7.35 -20.11
N LEU A 267 -14.27 -6.55 -20.16
CA LEU A 267 -13.68 -5.85 -19.01
C LEU A 267 -14.73 -5.13 -18.15
N ARG A 268 -15.62 -4.36 -18.79
CA ARG A 268 -16.70 -3.63 -18.11
C ARG A 268 -17.65 -4.51 -17.28
N ASN A 269 -17.78 -5.79 -17.64
CA ASN A 269 -18.64 -6.75 -16.92
C ASN A 269 -17.94 -7.34 -15.68
N THR A 270 -16.65 -7.08 -15.49
CA THR A 270 -15.88 -7.51 -14.31
C THR A 270 -15.88 -6.46 -13.19
N SER A 271 -16.55 -5.32 -13.39
CA SER A 271 -16.38 -4.16 -12.53
C SER A 271 -17.20 -4.20 -11.25
N LEU A 272 -16.61 -3.78 -10.13
CA LEU A 272 -17.31 -3.47 -8.88
C LEU A 272 -17.00 -2.04 -8.42
N GLU A 273 -17.94 -1.44 -7.68
CA GLU A 273 -17.81 -0.09 -7.14
C GLU A 273 -18.12 -0.06 -5.65
N ASN A 274 -17.39 0.78 -4.90
CA ASN A 274 -17.64 1.05 -3.49
C ASN A 274 -17.50 2.56 -3.23
N SER A 275 -18.33 3.11 -2.36
CA SER A 275 -18.41 4.56 -2.14
C SER A 275 -18.59 4.86 -0.66
N LEU A 276 -17.83 5.83 -0.14
CA LEU A 276 -17.87 6.20 1.27
C LEU A 276 -17.51 7.67 1.51
N ILE A 277 -18.06 8.24 2.57
CA ILE A 277 -17.62 9.54 3.08
C ILE A 277 -16.42 9.34 3.99
N CYS A 278 -15.37 10.11 3.73
CA CYS A 278 -14.14 10.09 4.53
C CYS A 278 -14.40 10.67 5.93
N GLN A 279 -14.35 9.83 6.96
CA GLN A 279 -14.70 10.16 8.33
C GLN A 279 -13.48 10.64 9.15
N PRO A 280 -13.67 11.44 10.22
CA PRO A 280 -12.59 11.91 11.09
C PRO A 280 -11.71 10.80 11.68
N GLN A 281 -12.25 9.60 11.87
CA GLN A 281 -11.55 8.41 12.37
C GLN A 281 -10.43 7.93 11.45
N GLN A 282 -10.52 8.28 10.16
CA GLN A 282 -9.61 7.79 9.12
C GLN A 282 -8.45 8.76 8.87
N ARG A 283 -8.32 9.79 9.70
CA ARG A 283 -7.31 10.83 9.54
C ARG A 283 -5.97 10.44 10.17
N ASN A 284 -4.89 10.89 9.54
CA ASN A 284 -3.55 10.86 10.09
C ASN A 284 -3.33 11.99 11.12
N ILE A 285 -2.13 12.03 11.71
CA ILE A 285 -1.71 13.06 12.69
C ILE A 285 -1.79 14.50 12.16
N HIS A 286 -1.90 14.67 10.83
CA HIS A 286 -1.99 15.97 10.16
C HIS A 286 -3.42 16.28 9.67
N GLY A 287 -4.42 15.50 10.09
CA GLY A 287 -5.83 15.76 9.80
C GLY A 287 -6.29 15.39 8.39
N ARG A 288 -5.51 14.63 7.62
CA ARG A 288 -5.88 14.13 6.29
C ARG A 288 -6.14 12.64 6.29
N ILE A 289 -6.91 12.18 5.31
CA ILE A 289 -7.08 10.74 5.11
C ILE A 289 -5.74 10.10 4.82
N PHE A 290 -5.57 8.98 5.47
CA PHE A 290 -4.32 8.27 5.59
C PHE A 290 -4.07 7.41 4.34
N GLY A 291 -2.81 7.33 3.87
CA GLY A 291 -2.47 6.60 2.64
C GLY A 291 -2.76 5.11 2.79
N GLY A 292 -2.44 4.55 3.96
CA GLY A 292 -2.78 3.19 4.35
C GLY A 292 -4.27 2.89 4.34
N PHE A 293 -5.12 3.86 4.69
CA PHE A 293 -6.58 3.68 4.62
C PHE A 293 -7.06 3.56 3.17
N LEU A 294 -6.52 4.37 2.26
CA LEU A 294 -6.84 4.26 0.83
C LEU A 294 -6.39 2.92 0.26
N MET A 295 -5.17 2.46 0.60
CA MET A 295 -4.66 1.14 0.20
C MET A 295 -5.53 0.00 0.73
N HIS A 296 -5.94 0.05 2.00
CA HIS A 296 -6.85 -0.94 2.60
C HIS A 296 -8.18 -1.00 1.84
N ARG A 297 -8.82 0.14 1.60
CA ARG A 297 -10.11 0.18 0.88
C ARG A 297 -10.00 -0.24 -0.58
N ALA A 298 -8.90 0.11 -1.24
CA ALA A 298 -8.63 -0.34 -2.59
C ALA A 298 -8.41 -1.86 -2.62
N PHE A 299 -7.65 -2.41 -1.68
CA PHE A 299 -7.43 -3.86 -1.56
C PHE A 299 -8.73 -4.62 -1.30
N ASP A 300 -9.58 -4.18 -0.36
CA ASP A 300 -10.85 -4.84 -0.07
C ASP A 300 -11.74 -4.93 -1.32
N LEU A 301 -11.79 -3.85 -2.11
CA LEU A 301 -12.53 -3.83 -3.37
C LEU A 301 -11.88 -4.72 -4.43
N ALA A 302 -10.55 -4.66 -4.57
CA ALA A 302 -9.82 -5.50 -5.54
C ALA A 302 -9.99 -6.99 -5.27
N PHE A 303 -9.88 -7.39 -4.00
CA PHE A 303 -10.12 -8.76 -3.55
C PHE A 303 -11.55 -9.19 -3.86
N SER A 304 -12.54 -8.34 -3.57
CA SER A 304 -13.95 -8.63 -3.86
C SER A 304 -14.19 -8.83 -5.37
N THR A 305 -13.53 -8.02 -6.19
CA THR A 305 -13.60 -8.10 -7.66
C THR A 305 -12.96 -9.37 -8.17
N ALA A 306 -11.74 -9.69 -7.72
CA ALA A 306 -11.08 -10.94 -8.05
C ALA A 306 -11.91 -12.15 -7.61
N TYR A 307 -12.53 -12.09 -6.43
CA TYR A 307 -13.34 -13.18 -5.90
C TYR A 307 -14.62 -13.40 -6.72
N ALA A 308 -15.33 -12.31 -7.02
CA ALA A 308 -16.54 -12.36 -7.85
C ALA A 308 -16.23 -12.85 -9.27
N PHE A 309 -15.12 -12.41 -9.85
CA PHE A 309 -14.66 -12.79 -11.17
C PHE A 309 -14.24 -14.28 -11.23
N ALA A 310 -13.37 -14.71 -10.31
CA ALA A 310 -12.84 -16.07 -10.31
C ALA A 310 -13.88 -17.12 -9.89
N GLY A 311 -14.82 -16.73 -9.02
CA GLY A 311 -15.67 -17.66 -8.28
C GLY A 311 -14.88 -18.60 -7.37
N LEU A 312 -13.65 -18.20 -7.00
CA LEU A 312 -12.70 -18.94 -6.16
C LEU A 312 -12.00 -17.94 -5.25
N VAL A 313 -11.61 -18.38 -4.05
CA VAL A 313 -10.95 -17.53 -3.06
C VAL A 313 -9.61 -17.00 -3.62
N PRO A 314 -9.46 -15.68 -3.82
CA PRO A 314 -8.22 -15.11 -4.30
C PRO A 314 -7.11 -15.17 -3.24
N CYS A 315 -5.87 -15.31 -3.69
CA CYS A 315 -4.66 -15.17 -2.90
C CYS A 315 -3.87 -13.96 -3.41
N PHE A 316 -3.52 -13.05 -2.50
CA PHE A 316 -2.75 -11.87 -2.85
C PHE A 316 -1.31 -12.24 -3.22
N LEU A 317 -0.81 -11.71 -4.34
CA LEU A 317 0.58 -11.85 -4.74
C LEU A 317 1.35 -10.55 -4.58
N GLU A 318 0.80 -9.45 -5.11
CA GLU A 318 1.50 -8.18 -5.12
C GLU A 318 0.57 -6.97 -5.33
N VAL A 319 1.05 -5.82 -4.90
CA VAL A 319 0.53 -4.50 -5.26
C VAL A 319 1.66 -3.71 -5.90
N ASP A 320 1.37 -3.06 -7.03
CA ASP A 320 2.36 -2.28 -7.74
C ASP A 320 2.73 -0.98 -7.05
N HIS A 321 3.66 -0.24 -7.66
CA HIS A 321 4.00 1.11 -7.23
C HIS A 321 2.76 2.00 -7.19
N VAL A 322 2.54 2.64 -6.05
CA VAL A 322 1.43 3.58 -5.82
C VAL A 322 1.98 4.97 -5.61
N ASP A 323 1.53 5.92 -6.43
CA ASP A 323 1.77 7.36 -6.22
C ASP A 323 0.56 8.02 -5.54
N PHE A 324 0.82 8.76 -4.46
CA PHE A 324 -0.18 9.58 -3.75
C PHE A 324 -0.11 11.03 -4.25
N LEU A 325 -0.63 11.25 -5.46
CA LEU A 325 -0.52 12.52 -6.16
C LEU A 325 -1.38 13.63 -5.52
N ARG A 326 -2.59 13.28 -5.08
CA ARG A 326 -3.54 14.21 -4.49
C ARG A 326 -3.87 13.83 -3.05
N PRO A 327 -3.98 14.81 -2.14
CA PRO A 327 -4.47 14.53 -0.80
C PRO A 327 -5.98 14.26 -0.81
N VAL A 328 -6.39 13.35 0.07
CA VAL A 328 -7.79 13.12 0.43
C VAL A 328 -8.03 13.69 1.82
N ASP A 329 -9.06 14.52 1.97
CA ASP A 329 -9.38 15.21 3.22
C ASP A 329 -10.61 14.59 3.90
N VAL A 330 -10.75 14.83 5.21
CA VAL A 330 -11.96 14.41 5.94
C VAL A 330 -13.17 15.16 5.38
N GLY A 331 -14.26 14.44 5.13
CA GLY A 331 -15.46 14.93 4.48
C GLY A 331 -15.51 14.69 2.97
N ASP A 332 -14.38 14.33 2.33
CA ASP A 332 -14.36 14.01 0.91
C ASP A 332 -15.22 12.77 0.60
N PHE A 333 -16.00 12.83 -0.48
CA PHE A 333 -16.73 11.68 -1.00
C PHE A 333 -15.82 10.81 -1.87
N LEU A 334 -15.37 9.69 -1.32
CA LEU A 334 -14.48 8.75 -1.98
C LEU A 334 -15.29 7.70 -2.72
N ARG A 335 -15.07 7.59 -4.03
CA ARG A 335 -15.66 6.57 -4.90
C ARG A 335 -14.54 5.70 -5.48
N LEU A 336 -14.58 4.42 -5.20
CA LEU A 336 -13.64 3.42 -5.70
C LEU A 336 -14.33 2.60 -6.77
N LYS A 337 -13.69 2.48 -7.94
CA LYS A 337 -14.12 1.61 -9.02
C LYS A 337 -13.02 0.62 -9.32
N SER A 338 -13.37 -0.64 -9.50
CA SER A 338 -12.43 -1.69 -9.81
C SER A 338 -12.87 -2.50 -11.02
N CYS A 339 -11.93 -3.12 -11.71
CA CYS A 339 -12.16 -4.07 -12.79
C CYS A 339 -10.94 -4.99 -12.94
N VAL A 340 -11.16 -6.21 -13.43
CA VAL A 340 -10.06 -7.08 -13.87
C VAL A 340 -9.53 -6.53 -15.20
N LEU A 341 -8.23 -6.28 -15.30
CA LEU A 341 -7.62 -5.81 -16.54
C LEU A 341 -7.29 -6.98 -17.46
N TYR A 342 -6.60 -7.98 -16.94
CA TYR A 342 -6.23 -9.16 -17.68
C TYR A 342 -6.06 -10.36 -16.74
N THR A 343 -5.99 -11.53 -17.34
CA THR A 343 -5.65 -12.79 -16.69
C THR A 343 -4.48 -13.43 -17.44
N GLU A 344 -3.62 -14.15 -16.73
CA GLU A 344 -2.59 -14.98 -17.36
C GLU A 344 -2.75 -16.43 -16.90
N LEU A 345 -2.73 -17.35 -17.87
CA LEU A 345 -3.00 -18.77 -17.65
C LEU A 345 -1.79 -19.64 -18.01
N HIS A 346 -0.58 -19.04 -18.05
CA HIS A 346 0.66 -19.74 -18.43
C HIS A 346 0.98 -20.90 -17.52
N ASP A 347 0.87 -20.69 -16.21
CA ASP A 347 0.86 -21.74 -15.21
C ASP A 347 -0.60 -22.05 -14.85
N PRO A 348 -1.12 -23.22 -15.22
CA PRO A 348 -2.46 -23.61 -14.81
C PRO A 348 -2.60 -23.59 -13.29
N ASP A 349 -1.59 -24.02 -12.53
CA ASP A 349 -1.70 -24.19 -11.08
C ASP A 349 -1.67 -22.84 -10.34
N GLN A 350 -1.10 -21.81 -10.97
CA GLN A 350 -1.03 -20.46 -10.45
C GLN A 350 -1.45 -19.42 -11.51
N PRO A 351 -2.74 -19.36 -11.87
CA PRO A 351 -3.19 -18.36 -12.81
C PRO A 351 -3.18 -16.97 -12.16
N ILE A 352 -2.94 -15.95 -12.97
CA ILE A 352 -2.80 -14.57 -12.51
C ILE A 352 -4.08 -13.80 -12.86
N ILE A 353 -4.53 -12.96 -11.92
CA ILE A 353 -5.65 -12.03 -12.08
C ILE A 353 -5.15 -10.64 -11.70
N ASN A 354 -5.02 -9.75 -12.67
CA ASN A 354 -4.65 -8.36 -12.41
C ASN A 354 -5.90 -7.48 -12.29
N VAL A 355 -6.01 -6.75 -11.18
CA VAL A 355 -7.15 -5.91 -10.85
C VAL A 355 -6.72 -4.47 -10.69
N GLU A 356 -7.32 -3.58 -11.46
CA GLU A 356 -7.18 -2.13 -11.25
C GLU A 356 -8.24 -1.64 -10.28
N VAL A 357 -7.87 -0.70 -9.41
CA VAL A 357 -8.79 0.09 -8.60
C VAL A 357 -8.49 1.57 -8.73
N VAL A 358 -9.45 2.35 -9.21
CA VAL A 358 -9.37 3.80 -9.34
C VAL A 358 -10.16 4.47 -8.23
N ALA A 359 -9.49 5.33 -7.46
CA ALA A 359 -10.07 6.13 -6.39
C ALA A 359 -10.36 7.55 -6.89
N HIS A 360 -11.64 7.93 -6.91
CA HIS A 360 -12.10 9.29 -7.21
C HIS A 360 -12.50 10.03 -5.94
N VAL A 361 -12.02 11.26 -5.80
CA VAL A 361 -12.51 12.21 -4.79
C VAL A 361 -13.52 13.13 -5.47
N THR A 362 -14.74 13.13 -4.94
CA THR A 362 -15.86 13.89 -5.45
C THR A 362 -16.29 14.94 -4.44
N ARG A 363 -16.53 16.16 -4.89
CA ARG A 363 -17.04 17.28 -4.08
C ARG A 363 -18.21 17.91 -4.82
N PRO A 364 -19.45 17.47 -4.56
CA PRO A 364 -20.63 17.92 -5.26
C PRO A 364 -20.82 19.45 -5.22
N GLU A 365 -20.56 20.07 -4.07
CA GLU A 365 -20.70 21.52 -3.86
C GLU A 365 -19.74 22.34 -4.71
N LEU A 366 -18.63 21.72 -5.14
CA LEU A 366 -17.63 22.32 -6.01
C LEU A 366 -17.75 21.83 -7.46
N CYS A 367 -18.76 21.02 -7.77
CA CYS A 367 -18.94 20.36 -9.08
C CYS A 367 -17.66 19.69 -9.59
N SER A 368 -16.89 19.06 -8.68
CA SER A 368 -15.58 18.47 -9.01
C SER A 368 -15.53 16.98 -8.69
N SER A 369 -14.84 16.22 -9.55
CA SER A 369 -14.55 14.80 -9.36
C SER A 369 -13.21 14.48 -10.01
N GLU A 370 -12.23 14.12 -9.20
CA GLU A 370 -10.85 13.92 -9.67
C GLU A 370 -10.32 12.56 -9.22
N VAL A 371 -9.50 11.92 -10.06
CA VAL A 371 -8.75 10.71 -9.66
C VAL A 371 -7.71 11.10 -8.62
N SER A 372 -7.79 10.52 -7.43
CA SER A 372 -6.77 10.67 -6.39
C SER A 372 -5.63 9.68 -6.58
N ASN A 373 -5.97 8.41 -6.81
CA ASN A 373 -5.04 7.31 -6.85
C ASN A 373 -5.57 6.22 -7.79
N THR A 374 -4.65 5.49 -8.40
CA THR A 374 -4.92 4.23 -9.08
C THR A 374 -4.04 3.16 -8.45
N PHE A 375 -4.60 1.99 -8.19
CA PHE A 375 -3.93 0.84 -7.60
C PHE A 375 -4.04 -0.34 -8.56
N TYR A 376 -2.99 -1.14 -8.62
CA TYR A 376 -2.97 -2.39 -9.37
C TYR A 376 -2.59 -3.50 -8.41
N PHE A 377 -3.47 -4.49 -8.29
CA PHE A 377 -3.29 -5.65 -7.43
C PHE A 377 -3.27 -6.90 -8.27
N THR A 378 -2.33 -7.79 -7.98
CA THR A 378 -2.22 -9.09 -8.64
C THR A 378 -2.59 -10.17 -7.64
N PHE A 379 -3.51 -11.03 -8.07
CA PHE A 379 -3.97 -12.18 -7.30
C PHE A 379 -3.75 -13.47 -8.07
N THR A 380 -3.68 -14.58 -7.34
CA THR A 380 -3.91 -15.92 -7.87
C THR A 380 -5.12 -16.55 -7.18
N VAL A 381 -5.41 -17.83 -7.43
CA VAL A 381 -6.48 -18.58 -6.77
C VAL A 381 -5.90 -19.79 -6.06
N ARG A 382 -6.54 -20.22 -4.97
CA ARG A 382 -6.06 -21.39 -4.22
C ARG A 382 -6.09 -22.69 -5.06
N PRO A 383 -5.02 -23.51 -5.03
CA PRO A 383 -4.98 -24.80 -5.72
C PRO A 383 -6.12 -25.74 -5.29
N GLU A 384 -6.47 -25.79 -4.00
CA GLU A 384 -7.54 -26.68 -3.50
C GLU A 384 -8.92 -26.27 -4.02
N ALA A 385 -9.12 -24.96 -4.24
CA ALA A 385 -10.35 -24.43 -4.80
C ALA A 385 -10.47 -24.76 -6.31
N LYS A 386 -9.34 -24.83 -7.02
CA LYS A 386 -9.30 -25.24 -8.43
C LYS A 386 -9.63 -26.72 -8.62
N ALA A 387 -9.16 -27.60 -7.74
CA ALA A 387 -9.45 -29.04 -7.77
C ALA A 387 -10.97 -29.36 -7.66
N MET A 388 -11.75 -28.46 -7.05
CA MET A 388 -13.21 -28.60 -6.94
C MET A 388 -13.98 -28.12 -8.18
N LYS A 389 -13.38 -27.26 -9.01
CA LYS A 389 -14.03 -26.72 -10.23
C LYS A 389 -13.72 -27.62 -11.42
N LYS A 390 -14.46 -28.72 -11.58
CA LYS A 390 -14.44 -29.52 -12.83
C LYS A 390 -14.98 -28.68 -13.99
N GLY A 391 -14.10 -28.13 -14.82
CA GLY A 391 -14.43 -27.73 -16.19
C GLY A 391 -14.65 -26.25 -16.50
N HIS A 392 -14.42 -25.31 -15.56
CA HIS A 392 -14.43 -23.88 -15.89
C HIS A 392 -13.11 -23.23 -15.46
N GLY A 393 -12.28 -22.88 -16.45
CA GLY A 393 -11.07 -22.08 -16.25
C GLY A 393 -11.39 -20.65 -15.83
N LEU A 394 -10.37 -19.87 -15.51
CA LEU A 394 -10.52 -18.42 -15.40
C LEU A 394 -10.74 -17.85 -16.80
N LEU A 395 -11.66 -16.89 -16.91
CA LEU A 395 -11.98 -16.26 -18.18
C LEU A 395 -10.85 -15.32 -18.61
N ASN A 396 -10.67 -15.16 -19.91
CA ASN A 396 -9.86 -14.08 -20.47
C ASN A 396 -10.65 -12.77 -20.43
N VAL A 397 -9.96 -11.65 -20.23
CA VAL A 397 -10.60 -10.33 -20.23
C VAL A 397 -10.33 -9.63 -21.55
N VAL A 398 -11.40 -9.15 -22.18
CA VAL A 398 -11.35 -8.45 -23.47
C VAL A 398 -11.93 -7.03 -23.37
N PRO A 399 -11.35 -6.05 -24.09
CA PRO A 399 -11.81 -4.67 -24.04
C PRO A 399 -13.03 -4.42 -24.95
N ALA A 400 -13.94 -3.55 -24.53
CA ALA A 400 -15.04 -3.05 -25.37
C ALA A 400 -14.64 -1.84 -26.21
N THR A 401 -13.64 -1.06 -25.76
CA THR A 401 -13.21 0.20 -26.39
C THR A 401 -11.70 0.27 -26.55
N GLU A 402 -11.23 1.19 -27.39
CA GLU A 402 -9.79 1.43 -27.61
C GLU A 402 -9.09 1.86 -26.32
N GLU A 403 -9.74 2.65 -25.48
CA GLU A 403 -9.18 3.08 -24.19
C GLU A 403 -9.03 1.92 -23.21
N GLU A 404 -9.99 0.98 -23.19
CA GLU A 404 -9.87 -0.25 -22.40
C GLU A 404 -8.72 -1.12 -22.93
N ALA A 405 -8.61 -1.27 -24.24
CA ALA A 405 -7.55 -2.06 -24.87
C ALA A 405 -6.15 -1.49 -24.56
N GLN A 406 -6.01 -0.16 -24.65
CA GLN A 406 -4.77 0.53 -24.30
C GLN A 406 -4.42 0.34 -22.82
N ARG A 407 -5.40 0.48 -21.90
CA ARG A 407 -5.17 0.25 -20.46
C ARG A 407 -4.68 -1.17 -20.16
N ILE A 408 -5.25 -2.18 -20.84
CA ILE A 408 -4.80 -3.58 -20.71
C ILE A 408 -3.35 -3.73 -21.17
N LEU A 409 -3.01 -3.22 -22.36
CA LEU A 409 -1.67 -3.36 -22.92
C LEU A 409 -0.61 -2.58 -22.12
N GLU A 410 -0.89 -1.34 -21.73
CA GLU A 410 -0.01 -0.54 -20.90
C GLU A 410 0.33 -1.24 -19.59
N ARG A 411 -0.65 -1.95 -19.01
CA ARG A 411 -0.47 -2.73 -17.80
C ARG A 411 0.38 -3.97 -18.04
N ILE A 412 0.05 -4.79 -19.04
CA ILE A 412 0.83 -5.99 -19.39
C ILE A 412 2.30 -5.62 -19.67
N ASP A 413 2.54 -4.52 -20.39
CA ASP A 413 3.89 -4.08 -20.72
C ASP A 413 4.64 -3.55 -19.49
N ALA A 414 3.93 -2.90 -18.55
CA ALA A 414 4.52 -2.49 -17.28
C ALA A 414 4.97 -3.71 -16.45
N ASP A 415 4.16 -4.78 -16.39
CA ASP A 415 4.51 -6.01 -15.68
C ASP A 415 5.73 -6.70 -16.28
N ASN A 416 5.76 -6.86 -17.62
CA ASN A 416 6.89 -7.45 -18.33
C ASN A 416 8.20 -6.66 -18.10
N LEU A 417 8.16 -5.32 -18.15
CA LEU A 417 9.33 -4.49 -17.89
C LEU A 417 9.90 -4.71 -16.48
N HIS A 418 9.06 -5.04 -15.50
CA HIS A 418 9.50 -5.29 -14.13
C HIS A 418 10.19 -6.65 -13.97
N GLU A 419 9.80 -7.68 -14.73
CA GLU A 419 10.49 -8.97 -14.75
C GLU A 419 11.89 -8.89 -15.38
N PHE A 420 12.07 -8.05 -16.41
CA PHE A 420 13.36 -7.88 -17.08
C PHE A 420 14.40 -7.07 -16.28
N PHE A 421 13.96 -6.16 -15.39
CA PHE A 421 14.85 -5.31 -14.58
C PHE A 421 14.88 -5.67 -13.09
N GLY A 422 13.95 -6.49 -12.61
CA GLY A 422 13.98 -7.11 -11.29
C GLY A 422 14.80 -8.39 -11.32
N THR A 423 15.62 -8.64 -10.30
CA THR A 423 16.30 -9.92 -10.12
C THR A 423 15.27 -11.06 -10.13
N SER A 424 15.23 -11.78 -11.25
CA SER A 424 14.58 -13.08 -11.40
C SER A 424 15.16 -14.02 -10.34
N ASN A 425 14.32 -14.42 -9.38
CA ASN A 425 14.35 -15.66 -8.61
C ASN A 425 13.29 -15.54 -7.50
N TYR A 426 12.01 -15.62 -7.86
CA TYR A 426 10.96 -16.01 -6.92
C TYR A 426 10.16 -17.11 -7.61
N VAL A 427 10.60 -18.35 -7.41
CA VAL A 427 9.70 -19.50 -7.55
C VAL A 427 8.74 -19.38 -6.38
N VAL A 428 7.49 -18.99 -6.65
CA VAL A 428 6.41 -19.19 -5.68
C VAL A 428 6.18 -20.70 -5.66
N MET A 429 6.58 -21.36 -4.57
CA MET A 429 6.21 -22.76 -4.31
C MET A 429 4.85 -22.86 -3.65
#